data_AF-A0A4U7JKP2-F1
#
_entry.id   AF-A0A4U7JKP2-F1
#
_cell.length_a   1.000
_cell.length_b   1.000
_cell.length_c   1.000
_cell.angle_alpha   90.00
_cell.angle_beta   90.00
_cell.angle_gamma   90.00
#
_symmetry.space_group_name_H-M   'P 1'
#
loop_
_entity.id
_entity.type
_entity.pdbx_description
1 polymer ?
#
loop_
_entity_poly.entity_id
_entity_poly.type
_entity_poly.pdbx_seq_one_letter_code
_entity_poly.pdbx_strand_id
1 'polypeptide(L)' 'MLAFLKENLATIIISAVILTAVVLIIIKMRKDKKAGKSCSGCGSGCGSCPSSSMCHK' A
#
# COMPACT_ATOMS: atom_id res chain seq x y z
N MET A 1 -25.45 24.64 -13.69
CA MET A 1 -24.74 23.37 -13.44
C MET A 1 -23.23 23.53 -13.39
N LEU A 2 -22.59 24.20 -14.36
CA LEU A 2 -21.13 24.47 -14.33
C LEU A 2 -20.67 25.34 -13.14
N ALA A 3 -21.51 26.22 -12.60
CA ALA A 3 -21.18 27.06 -11.44
C ALA A 3 -20.84 26.24 -10.18
N PHE A 4 -21.59 25.17 -9.88
CA PHE A 4 -21.31 24.27 -8.74
C PHE A 4 -19.93 23.64 -8.82
N LEU A 5 -19.47 23.30 -10.03
CA LEU A 5 -18.13 22.75 -10.26
C LEU A 5 -17.03 23.79 -10.03
N LYS A 6 -17.31 25.07 -10.32
CA LYS A 6 -16.38 26.19 -10.14
C LYS A 6 -16.28 26.60 -8.67
N GLU A 7 -17.40 26.63 -7.97
CA GLU A 7 -17.45 26.98 -6.53
C GLU A 7 -16.80 25.90 -5.66
N ASN A 8 -16.95 24.63 -6.04
CA ASN A 8 -16.38 23.49 -5.31
C ASN A 8 -15.07 22.98 -5.91
N LEU A 9 -14.45 23.73 -6.83
CA LEU A 9 -13.25 23.29 -7.55
C LEU A 9 -12.09 23.01 -6.57
N ALA A 10 -11.92 23.88 -5.56
CA ALA A 10 -10.91 23.70 -4.53
C ALA A 10 -11.11 22.38 -3.76
N THR A 11 -12.34 22.09 -3.33
CA THR A 11 -12.69 20.85 -2.64
C THR A 11 -12.45 19.61 -3.50
N ILE A 12 -12.76 19.68 -4.80
CA ILE A 12 -12.49 18.61 -5.76
C ILE A 12 -10.98 18.36 -5.89
N ILE A 13 -10.17 19.42 -5.98
CA ILE A 13 -8.70 19.29 -6.06
C ILE A 13 -8.15 18.66 -4.78
N ILE A 14 -8.57 19.14 -3.60
CA ILE A 14 -8.08 18.63 -2.31
C ILE A 14 -8.44 17.15 -2.15
N SER A 15 -9.69 16.79 -2.44
CA SER A 15 -10.13 15.39 -2.37
C SER A 15 -9.39 14.50 -3.36
N ALA A 16 -9.10 14.97 -4.58
CA ALA A 16 -8.31 14.23 -5.56
C ALA A 16 -6.87 13.97 -5.09
N VAL A 17 -6.23 14.95 -4.44
CA VAL A 17 -4.88 14.79 -3.87
C VAL A 17 -4.88 13.73 -2.77
N ILE A 18 -5.84 13.79 -1.84
CA ILE A 18 -5.96 12.82 -0.75
C ILE A 18 -6.22 11.42 -1.31
N LEU A 19 -7.15 11.28 -2.26
CA LEU A 19 -7.42 10.01 -2.93
C LEU A 19 -6.17 9.45 -3.61
N THR A 20 -5.41 10.29 -4.30
CA THR A 20 -4.16 9.88 -4.95
C THR A 20 -3.15 9.36 -3.93
N ALA A 21 -2.98 10.06 -2.80
CA ALA A 21 -2.09 9.61 -1.73
C ALA A 21 -2.51 8.23 -1.17
N VAL A 22 -3.80 8.05 -0.88
CA VAL A 22 -4.35 6.77 -0.39
C VAL A 22 -4.13 5.64 -1.40
N VAL A 23 -4.42 5.88 -2.69
CA VAL A 23 -4.20 4.90 -3.76
C VAL A 23 -2.73 4.52 -3.88
N LEU A 24 -1.82 5.50 -3.80
CA LEU A 24 -0.38 5.23 -3.81
C LEU A 24 0.06 4.37 -2.61
N ILE A 25 -0.48 4.63 -1.42
CA ILE A 25 -0.21 3.82 -0.22
C ILE A 25 -0.68 2.37 -0.46
N ILE A 26 -1.90 2.17 -0.96
CA ILE A 26 -2.44 0.83 -1.24
C ILE A 26 -1.59 0.11 -2.29
N ILE A 27 -1.20 0.80 -3.37
CA ILE A 27 -0.33 0.23 -4.42
C ILE A 27 1.02 -0.16 -3.82
N LYS A 28 1.62 0.71 -3.00
CA LYS A 28 2.87 0.43 -2.29
C LYS A 28 2.70 -0.82 -1.42
N MET A 29 1.69 -0.86 -0.55
CA MET A 29 1.41 -2.03 0.28
C MET A 29 1.22 -3.32 -0.53
N ARG A 30 0.49 -3.27 -1.66
CA ARG A 30 0.32 -4.44 -2.55
C ARG A 30 1.65 -4.84 -3.19
N LYS A 31 2.45 -3.88 -3.62
CA LYS A 31 3.75 -4.12 -4.25
C LYS A 31 4.78 -4.64 -3.26
N ASP A 32 4.79 -4.10 -2.04
CA ASP A 32 5.62 -4.57 -0.92
C ASP A 32 5.20 -5.98 -0.49
N LYS A 33 3.89 -6.29 -0.42
CA LYS A 33 3.39 -7.66 -0.20
C LYS A 33 3.80 -8.62 -1.32
N LYS A 34 3.66 -8.22 -2.59
CA LYS A 34 4.07 -9.05 -3.75
C LYS A 34 5.59 -9.22 -3.83
N ALA A 35 6.36 -8.22 -3.40
CA ALA A 35 7.82 -8.26 -3.33
C ALA A 35 8.34 -9.05 -2.12
N GLY A 36 7.47 -9.72 -1.35
CA GLY A 36 7.88 -10.52 -0.19
C GLY A 36 8.33 -9.69 1.02
N LYS A 37 8.11 -8.38 1.04
CA LYS A 37 8.37 -7.51 2.21
C LYS A 37 7.32 -7.67 3.31
N SER A 38 6.45 -8.66 3.20
CA SER A 38 5.66 -9.19 4.31
C SER A 38 6.50 -10.24 5.02
N CYS A 39 7.55 -9.81 5.71
CA CYS A 39 8.32 -10.65 6.64
C CYS A 39 9.38 -9.81 7.34
N SER A 40 8.95 -8.96 8.27
CA SER A 40 9.77 -8.61 9.45
C SER A 40 9.92 -9.89 10.31
N GLY A 41 10.66 -10.87 9.78
CA GLY A 41 10.84 -12.19 10.37
C GLY A 41 11.39 -13.28 9.44
N CYS A 42 11.35 -13.10 8.11
CA CYS A 42 11.98 -14.05 7.17
C CYS A 42 12.43 -13.33 5.89
N GLY A 43 13.29 -12.31 6.07
CA GLY A 43 14.04 -11.74 4.97
C GLY A 43 15.13 -12.71 4.55
N SER A 44 15.21 -13.03 3.26
CA SER A 44 16.27 -13.85 2.64
C SER A 44 16.51 -15.21 3.32
N GLY A 45 15.60 -16.15 3.07
CA GLY A 45 15.83 -17.57 3.29
C GLY A 45 15.31 -18.10 4.62
N CYS A 46 14.39 -19.07 4.54
CA CYS A 46 14.00 -19.90 5.67
C CYS A 46 15.17 -20.70 6.29
N GLY A 47 16.40 -20.60 5.77
CA GLY A 47 17.57 -21.31 6.28
C GLY A 47 18.02 -20.89 7.69
N SER A 48 17.65 -19.68 8.15
CA SER A 48 17.97 -19.20 9.52
C SER A 48 16.76 -18.70 10.29
N CYS A 49 15.54 -18.94 9.81
CA CYS A 49 14.34 -18.64 10.58
C CYS A 49 14.19 -19.68 11.72
N PRO A 50 14.09 -19.27 12.99
CA PRO A 50 13.91 -20.22 14.11
C PRO A 50 12.59 -20.99 14.05
N SER A 51 11.64 -20.57 13.20
CA SER A 51 10.39 -21.27 12.89
C SER A 51 10.44 -22.07 11.57
N SER A 52 11.61 -22.21 10.94
CA SER A 52 11.78 -22.94 9.67
C SER A 52 11.30 -24.40 9.72
N SER A 53 11.41 -25.05 10.88
CA SER A 53 10.93 -26.41 11.12
C SER A 53 9.40 -26.56 11.06
N MET A 54 8.64 -25.48 11.22
CA MET A 54 7.17 -25.50 11.10
C MET A 54 6.67 -25.09 9.72
N CYS A 55 7.45 -24.32 8.96
CA CYS A 55 7.04 -23.85 7.63
C CYS A 55 7.23 -24.87 6.50
N HIS A 56 8.05 -25.91 6.71
CA HIS A 56 8.38 -26.94 5.70
C HIS A 56 7.82 -28.33 6.01
N LYS A 57 6.68 -28.40 6.71
CA LYS A 57 5.96 -29.67 6.93
C LYS A 57 4.99 -29.97 5.80
#